data_AF-A0A7X2HB96-F1
#
_entry.id   AF-A0A7X2HB96-F1
#
_cell.length_a   1.000
_cell.length_b   1.000
_cell.length_c   1.000
_cell.angle_alpha   90.00
_cell.angle_beta   90.00
_cell.angle_gamma   90.00
#
_symmetry.space_group_name_H-M   'P 1'
#
loop_
_entity.id
_entity.type
_entity.pdbx_description
1 polymer ?
#
loop_
_entity_poly.entity_id
_entity_poly.type
_entity_poly.pdbx_seq_one_letter_code
_entity_poly.pdbx_strand_id
1 'polypeptide(L)'
;MKTLFELVDEVTDESSFLNFINELRKDREKEEEEWENSTIETFLEAAFEWGTVSVKGLQYYEKPENPWKRCAQIIYMGKIYE
;
A
#
# COMPACT_ATOMS: atom_id res chain seq x y z
N MET A 1 -1.09 -2.79 -18.85
CA MET A 1 -1.71 -3.13 -17.55
C MET A 1 -1.05 -2.20 -16.53
N LYS A 2 -1.79 -1.61 -15.59
CA LYS A 2 -1.19 -0.72 -14.59
C LYS A 2 -0.49 -1.55 -13.50
N THR A 3 0.61 -1.03 -12.97
CA THR A 3 1.30 -1.56 -11.80
C THR A 3 0.53 -1.24 -10.52
N LEU A 4 0.81 -1.96 -9.42
CA LEU A 4 0.25 -1.62 -8.11
C LEU A 4 0.63 -0.20 -7.67
N PHE A 5 1.86 0.23 -7.96
CA PHE A 5 2.33 1.58 -7.67
C PHE A 5 1.45 2.65 -8.34
N GLU A 6 1.17 2.48 -9.64
CA GLU A 6 0.27 3.38 -10.37
C GLU A 6 -1.16 3.34 -9.80
N LEU A 7 -1.67 2.17 -9.41
CA LEU A 7 -3.01 2.03 -8.84
C LEU A 7 -3.15 2.71 -7.48
N VAL A 8 -2.14 2.63 -6.61
CA VAL A 8 -2.12 3.37 -5.33
C VAL A 8 -2.25 4.87 -5.57
N ASP A 9 -1.57 5.38 -6.59
CA ASP A 9 -1.58 6.81 -6.90
C ASP A 9 -2.91 7.32 -7.46
N GLU A 10 -3.71 6.44 -8.03
CA GLU A 10 -5.03 6.74 -8.61
C GLU A 10 -6.19 6.59 -7.61
N VAL A 11 -5.94 6.14 -6.38
CA VAL A 11 -6.99 6.08 -5.35
C VAL A 11 -7.47 7.48 -5.00
N THR A 12 -8.74 7.74 -5.25
CA THR A 12 -9.39 9.05 -5.04
C THR A 12 -10.67 8.96 -4.21
N ASP A 13 -11.23 7.77 -4.04
CA ASP A 13 -12.47 7.49 -3.31
C ASP A 13 -12.51 6.03 -2.84
N GLU A 14 -13.62 5.65 -2.20
CA GLU A 14 -13.83 4.28 -1.72
C GLU A 14 -13.82 3.24 -2.85
N SER A 15 -14.39 3.57 -4.01
CA SER A 15 -14.50 2.63 -5.13
C SER A 15 -13.13 2.31 -5.73
N SER A 16 -12.30 3.34 -5.93
CA SER A 16 -10.92 3.19 -6.38
C SER A 16 -10.04 2.50 -5.33
N PHE A 17 -10.29 2.73 -4.04
CA PHE A 17 -9.60 2.00 -2.96
C PHE A 17 -9.94 0.50 -2.93
N LEU A 18 -11.22 0.14 -3.06
CA LEU A 18 -11.64 -1.27 -3.14
C LEU A 18 -11.06 -1.95 -4.37
N ASN A 19 -10.96 -1.24 -5.50
CA ASN A 19 -10.28 -1.74 -6.68
C ASN A 19 -8.79 -2.00 -6.39
N PHE A 20 -8.10 -1.06 -5.75
CA PHE A 20 -6.70 -1.25 -5.36
C PHE A 20 -6.49 -2.49 -4.46
N ILE A 21 -7.31 -2.67 -3.42
CA ILE A 21 -7.23 -3.85 -2.54
C ILE A 21 -7.41 -5.14 -3.34
N ASN A 22 -8.36 -5.18 -4.28
CA ASN A 22 -8.59 -6.36 -5.09
C ASN A 22 -7.40 -6.69 -6.00
N GLU A 23 -6.76 -5.68 -6.60
CA GLU A 23 -5.56 -5.89 -7.41
C GLU A 23 -4.35 -6.28 -6.55
N LEU A 24 -4.21 -5.71 -5.34
CA LEU A 24 -3.16 -6.10 -4.39
C LEU A 24 -3.29 -7.58 -3.97
N ARG A 25 -4.52 -8.06 -3.71
CA ARG A 25 -4.76 -9.49 -3.43
C ARG A 25 -4.37 -10.37 -4.62
N LYS A 26 -4.77 -9.99 -5.84
CA LYS A 26 -4.44 -10.76 -7.05
C LYS A 26 -2.94 -10.79 -7.34
N ASP A 27 -2.24 -9.72 -7.01
CA ASP A 27 -0.79 -9.63 -7.10
C ASP A 27 -0.13 -10.60 -6.11
N ARG A 28 -0.57 -10.63 -4.83
CA ARG A 28 -0.11 -11.61 -3.84
C ARG A 28 -0.27 -13.06 -4.30
N GLU A 29 -1.40 -13.37 -4.94
CA GLU A 29 -1.71 -14.72 -5.43
C GLU A 29 -0.82 -15.17 -6.59
N LYS A 30 -0.19 -14.24 -7.31
CA LYS A 30 0.62 -14.52 -8.50
C LYS A 30 2.11 -14.39 -8.26
N GLU A 31 2.51 -13.36 -7.55
CA GLU A 31 3.89 -12.91 -7.40
C GLU A 31 4.31 -12.95 -5.92
N GLU A 32 3.98 -14.05 -5.22
CA GLU A 32 4.25 -14.16 -3.78
C GLU A 32 5.74 -13.99 -3.42
N GLU A 33 6.64 -14.46 -4.30
CA GLU A 33 8.08 -14.37 -4.11
C GLU A 33 8.63 -12.92 -4.26
N GLU A 34 7.85 -12.00 -4.83
CA GLU A 34 8.23 -10.59 -4.98
C GLU A 34 7.86 -9.70 -3.77
N TRP A 35 7.21 -10.28 -2.75
CA TRP A 35 6.80 -9.54 -1.56
C TRP A 35 7.88 -9.60 -0.49
N GLU A 36 8.30 -8.44 0.02
CA GLU A 36 9.23 -8.37 1.16
C GLU A 36 8.64 -9.04 2.40
N ASN A 37 7.32 -8.93 2.57
CA ASN A 37 6.59 -9.49 3.70
C ASN A 37 5.69 -10.66 3.27
N SER A 38 6.11 -11.88 3.60
CA SER A 38 5.44 -13.11 3.16
C SER A 38 4.32 -13.61 4.07
N THR A 39 4.21 -13.13 5.31
CA THR A 39 3.10 -13.49 6.21
C THR A 39 2.18 -12.31 6.47
N ILE A 40 0.96 -12.59 6.94
CA ILE A 40 0.02 -11.52 7.29
C ILE A 40 0.55 -10.66 8.45
N GLU A 41 1.25 -11.27 9.40
CA GLU A 41 1.86 -10.59 10.53
C GLU A 41 2.94 -9.60 10.06
N THR A 42 3.89 -10.05 9.24
CA THR A 42 4.97 -9.17 8.75
C THR A 42 4.43 -8.08 7.82
N PHE A 43 3.44 -8.41 6.99
CA PHE A 43 2.77 -7.43 6.13
C PHE A 43 2.09 -6.31 6.93
N LEU A 44 1.35 -6.67 7.98
CA LEU A 44 0.66 -5.71 8.84
C LEU A 44 1.64 -4.89 9.68
N GLU A 45 2.73 -5.50 10.16
CA GLU A 45 3.79 -4.79 10.88
C GLU A 45 4.44 -3.73 9.99
N ALA A 46 4.89 -4.10 8.78
CA ALA A 46 5.51 -3.18 7.83
C ALA A 46 4.58 -2.02 7.44
N ALA A 47 3.30 -2.30 7.18
CA ALA A 47 2.29 -1.28 6.92
C ALA A 47 2.13 -0.33 8.13
N PHE A 48 2.09 -0.88 9.35
CA PHE A 48 1.96 -0.11 10.58
C PHE A 48 3.20 0.77 10.86
N GLU A 49 4.40 0.21 10.77
CA GLU A 49 5.65 0.92 10.98
C GLU A 49 5.80 2.07 10.00
N TRP A 50 5.65 1.80 8.69
CA TRP A 50 5.74 2.85 7.68
C TRP A 50 4.64 3.90 7.87
N GLY A 51 3.41 3.47 8.16
CA GLY A 51 2.29 4.36 8.45
C GLY A 51 2.54 5.29 9.63
N THR A 52 3.26 4.81 10.65
CA THR A 52 3.63 5.55 11.85
C THR A 52 4.73 6.57 11.55
N VAL A 53 5.83 6.16 10.92
CA VAL A 53 6.96 7.07 10.63
C VAL A 53 6.58 8.15 9.62
N SER A 54 5.67 7.84 8.68
CA SER A 54 5.23 8.78 7.65
C SER A 54 4.00 9.61 8.03
N VAL A 55 3.56 9.58 9.30
CA VAL A 55 2.31 10.25 9.73
C VAL A 55 2.31 11.77 9.50
N LYS A 56 3.49 12.39 9.47
CA LYS A 56 3.74 13.81 9.17
C LYS A 56 4.36 14.04 7.78
N GLY A 57 4.39 13.03 6.91
CA GLY A 57 5.20 13.01 5.69
C GLY A 57 6.65 12.59 5.97
N LEU A 58 7.44 12.42 4.91
CA LEU A 58 8.88 12.14 4.94
C LEU A 58 9.58 13.05 3.91
N GLN A 59 10.92 13.03 3.88
CA GLN A 59 11.72 13.85 2.95
C GLN A 59 11.30 13.70 1.48
N TYR A 60 10.89 12.51 1.07
CA TYR A 60 10.46 12.20 -0.31
C TYR A 60 9.01 11.70 -0.39
N TYR A 61 8.22 11.96 0.65
CA TYR A 61 6.83 11.52 0.71
C TYR A 61 5.96 12.63 1.30
N GLU A 62 5.07 13.15 0.46
CA GLU A 62 4.01 14.05 0.90
C GLU A 62 2.77 13.22 1.26
N LYS A 63 2.30 13.38 2.50
CA LYS A 63 1.09 12.70 2.95
C LYS A 63 -0.13 13.28 2.22
N PRO A 64 -0.97 12.45 1.57
CA PRO A 64 -2.18 12.95 0.92
C PRO A 64 -3.23 13.30 1.98
N GLU A 65 -3.98 14.37 1.72
CA GLU A 65 -5.18 14.74 2.51
C GLU A 65 -6.33 13.74 2.32
N ASN A 66 -6.35 13.02 1.18
CA ASN A 66 -7.36 12.01 0.91
C ASN A 66 -7.13 10.76 1.78
N PRO A 67 -8.06 10.43 2.70
CA PRO A 67 -7.90 9.28 3.59
C PRO A 67 -7.84 7.95 2.84
N TRP A 68 -8.56 7.80 1.73
CA TRP A 68 -8.55 6.57 0.93
C TRP A 68 -7.19 6.35 0.29
N LYS A 69 -6.61 7.40 -0.30
CA LYS A 69 -5.25 7.35 -0.86
C LYS A 69 -4.23 7.06 0.24
N ARG A 70 -4.38 7.67 1.42
CA ARG A 70 -3.51 7.40 2.58
C ARG A 70 -3.61 5.94 3.02
N CYS A 71 -4.81 5.36 3.10
CA CYS A 71 -4.99 3.95 3.41
C CYS A 71 -4.36 3.04 2.36
N ALA A 72 -4.51 3.36 1.07
CA ALA A 72 -3.88 2.60 -0.02
C ALA A 72 -2.36 2.59 0.09
N GLN A 73 -1.75 3.76 0.34
CA GLN A 73 -0.31 3.88 0.51
C GLN A 73 0.19 3.11 1.73
N ILE A 74 -0.50 3.18 2.88
CA ILE A 74 -0.12 2.43 4.09
C ILE A 74 -0.12 0.92 3.81
N ILE A 75 -1.20 0.40 3.22
CA ILE A 75 -1.34 -1.03 2.92
C ILE A 75 -0.34 -1.47 1.85
N TYR A 76 -0.07 -0.64 0.83
CA TYR A 76 0.93 -0.93 -0.19
C TYR A 76 2.33 -1.09 0.40
N MET A 77 2.68 -0.29 1.41
CA MET A 77 3.98 -0.42 2.08
C MET A 77 4.11 -1.74 2.84
N GLY A 78 3.01 -2.38 3.23
CA GLY A 78 3.05 -3.76 3.71
C GLY A 78 3.66 -4.74 2.69
N LYS A 79 3.57 -4.48 1.37
CA LYS A 79 4.21 -5.31 0.33
C LYS A 79 5.73 -5.07 0.23
N ILE A 80 6.17 -3.81 0.34
CA ILE A 80 7.52 -3.38 -0.13
C ILE A 80 8.42 -2.78 0.94
N TYR A 81 7.93 -2.53 2.15
CA TYR A 81 8.72 -1.99 3.25
C TYR A 81 9.36 -3.13 4.04
N GLU A 82 10.67 -3.08 4.20
CA GLU A 82 11.52 -4.05 4.92
C GLU A 82 11.42 -3.94 6.45
#